data_AF-F3AI72-F1
#
_entry.id   AF-F3AI72-F1
#
_cell.length_a   1.000
_cell.length_b   1.000
_cell.length_c   1.000
_cell.angle_alpha   90.00
_cell.angle_beta   90.00
_cell.angle_gamma   90.00
#
_symmetry.space_group_name_H-M   'P 1'
#
loop_
_entity.id
_entity.type
_entity.pdbx_description
1 polymer ?
#
loop_
_entity_poly.entity_id
_entity_poly.type
_entity_poly.pdbx_seq_one_letter_code
_entity_poly.pdbx_strand_id
1 'polypeptide(L)'
;MIQVTILKNEKHACVGFRTKGHAGMSEAGQDIVCAAASVLIINTVNAIDRYTSDETSLVSDDEEGVIEFELPNSPSERAALLLDAMILGLESIADDENYEQYIDITFEEV
;
A
#
# COMPACT_ATOMS: atom_id res chain seq x y z
N MET A 1 14.65 -2.10 -0.92
CA MET A 1 13.83 -1.25 -0.06
C MET A 1 12.53 -0.94 -0.79
N ILE A 2 11.40 -1.20 -0.15
CA ILE A 2 10.06 -0.92 -0.65
C ILE A 2 9.72 0.51 -0.25
N GLN A 3 9.18 1.28 -1.17
CA GLN A 3 8.67 2.62 -0.89
C GLN A 3 7.16 2.60 -1.01
N VAL A 4 6.48 3.07 0.01
CA VAL A 4 5.04 3.25 0.02
C VAL A 4 4.72 4.72 0.29
N THR A 5 3.97 5.34 -0.61
CA THR A 5 3.42 6.69 -0.42
C THR A 5 1.92 6.59 -0.27
N ILE A 6 1.41 6.98 0.89
CA ILE A 6 -0.03 7.02 1.20
C ILE A 6 -0.57 8.39 0.81
N LEU A 7 -1.61 8.40 -0.01
CA LEU A 7 -2.27 9.62 -0.49
C LEU A 7 -3.45 9.95 0.44
N LYS A 8 -3.45 11.14 1.03
CA LYS A 8 -4.49 11.62 1.94
C LYS A 8 -5.19 12.84 1.37
N ASN A 9 -6.50 12.90 1.50
CA ASN A 9 -7.27 14.10 1.16
C ASN A 9 -7.26 15.14 2.29
N GLU A 10 -7.89 16.30 2.07
CA GLU A 10 -8.05 17.37 3.06
C GLU A 10 -8.74 16.95 4.38
N LYS A 11 -9.44 15.81 4.40
CA LYS A 11 -10.06 15.24 5.61
C LYS A 11 -9.17 14.21 6.30
N HIS A 12 -7.91 14.09 5.89
CA HIS A 12 -6.92 13.10 6.31
C HIS A 12 -7.31 11.64 6.06
N ALA A 13 -8.32 11.39 5.23
CA ALA A 13 -8.69 10.03 4.84
C ALA A 13 -7.76 9.54 3.72
N CYS A 14 -7.33 8.28 3.80
CA CYS A 14 -6.58 7.63 2.73
C CYS A 14 -7.47 7.50 1.49
N VAL A 15 -7.02 8.06 0.37
CA VAL A 15 -7.71 7.99 -0.94
C VAL A 15 -6.94 7.14 -1.96
N GLY A 16 -5.77 6.63 -1.58
CA GLY A 16 -4.94 5.86 -2.49
C GLY A 16 -3.53 5.67 -1.94
N PHE A 17 -2.71 4.98 -2.72
CA PHE A 17 -1.31 4.77 -2.41
C PHE A 17 -0.50 4.52 -3.68
N ARG A 18 0.80 4.74 -3.59
CA ARG A 18 1.79 4.38 -4.61
C ARG A 18 2.86 3.52 -3.98
N THR A 19 3.28 2.47 -4.67
CA THR A 19 4.35 1.57 -4.22
C THR A 19 5.42 1.46 -5.28
N LYS A 20 6.68 1.32 -4.86
CA LYS A 20 7.83 1.06 -5.72
C LYS A 20 8.78 0.06 -5.07
N GLY A 21 9.48 -0.73 -5.88
CA GLY A 21 10.58 -1.58 -5.41
C GLY A 21 10.16 -2.86 -4.70
N HIS A 22 8.93 -3.35 -4.94
CA HIS A 22 8.50 -4.69 -4.49
C HIS A 22 8.84 -5.81 -5.49
N ALA A 23 9.42 -5.48 -6.65
CA ALA A 23 9.91 -6.42 -7.65
C ALA A 23 11.45 -6.46 -7.69
N GLY A 24 12.00 -7.64 -7.99
CA GLY A 24 13.44 -7.90 -8.07
C GLY A 24 13.97 -8.83 -6.98
N MET A 25 15.00 -9.61 -7.33
CA MET A 25 15.71 -10.50 -6.39
C MET A 25 16.52 -9.64 -5.41
N SER A 26 16.34 -9.84 -4.12
CA SER A 26 16.97 -9.01 -3.10
C SER A 26 17.81 -9.80 -2.10
N GLU A 27 18.53 -9.09 -1.23
CA GLU A 27 19.34 -9.73 -0.18
C GLU A 27 18.48 -10.57 0.75
N ALA A 28 19.09 -11.60 1.37
CA ALA A 28 18.38 -12.49 2.28
C ALA A 28 17.70 -11.71 3.41
N GLY A 29 16.37 -11.81 3.51
CA GLY A 29 15.55 -11.07 4.48
C GLY A 29 14.65 -10.01 3.84
N GLN A 30 15.15 -9.31 2.82
CA GLN A 30 14.34 -8.33 2.08
C GLN A 30 13.21 -9.01 1.30
N ASP A 31 13.43 -10.22 0.75
CA ASP A 31 12.40 -11.00 0.06
C ASP A 31 11.18 -11.31 0.98
N ILE A 32 11.39 -11.48 2.29
CA ILE A 32 10.31 -11.75 3.26
C ILE A 32 9.49 -10.49 3.49
N VAL A 33 10.13 -9.34 3.65
CA VAL A 33 9.45 -8.05 3.82
C VAL A 33 8.68 -7.67 2.54
N CYS A 34 9.27 -7.90 1.36
CA CYS A 34 8.62 -7.74 0.06
C CYS A 34 7.36 -8.59 -0.05
N ALA A 35 7.42 -9.87 0.34
CA ALA A 35 6.25 -10.75 0.32
C ALA A 35 5.17 -10.27 1.30
N ALA A 36 5.55 -9.86 2.52
CA ALA A 36 4.61 -9.37 3.53
C ALA A 36 3.88 -8.09 3.07
N ALA A 37 4.63 -7.10 2.58
CA ALA A 37 4.06 -5.85 2.06
C ALA A 37 3.18 -6.12 0.83
N SER A 38 3.64 -6.94 -0.11
CA SER A 38 2.88 -7.31 -1.32
C SER A 38 1.54 -7.96 -0.96
N VAL A 39 1.51 -8.88 0.01
CA VAL A 39 0.26 -9.51 0.45
C VAL A 39 -0.70 -8.48 1.05
N LEU A 40 -0.23 -7.56 1.89
CA LEU A 40 -1.08 -6.51 2.47
C LEU A 40 -1.68 -5.61 1.38
N ILE A 41 -0.84 -5.15 0.46
CA ILE A 41 -1.23 -4.24 -0.62
C ILE A 41 -2.20 -4.90 -1.60
N ILE A 42 -1.81 -6.05 -2.18
CA ILE A 42 -2.59 -6.73 -3.21
C ILE A 42 -3.91 -7.25 -2.63
N ASN A 43 -3.90 -7.77 -1.40
CA ASN A 43 -5.15 -8.22 -0.77
C ASN A 43 -6.10 -7.04 -0.50
N THR A 44 -5.58 -5.86 -0.16
CA THR A 44 -6.40 -4.67 0.07
C THR A 44 -7.07 -4.21 -1.22
N VAL A 45 -6.32 -4.14 -2.32
CA VAL A 45 -6.87 -3.84 -3.66
C VAL A 45 -7.98 -4.82 -4.02
N ASN A 46 -7.70 -6.12 -3.90
CA ASN A 46 -8.68 -7.17 -4.20
C ASN A 46 -9.91 -7.10 -3.28
N ALA A 47 -9.73 -6.79 -2.00
CA ALA A 47 -10.82 -6.70 -1.05
C ALA A 47 -11.72 -5.48 -1.33
N ILE A 48 -11.14 -4.34 -1.72
CA ILE A 48 -11.91 -3.16 -2.11
C ILE A 48 -12.73 -3.48 -3.36
N ASP A 49 -12.11 -4.02 -4.42
CA ASP A 49 -12.80 -4.40 -5.65
C ASP A 49 -13.92 -5.43 -5.40
N ARG A 50 -13.64 -6.45 -4.57
CA ARG A 50 -14.58 -7.56 -4.36
C ARG A 50 -15.72 -7.24 -3.40
N TYR A 51 -15.45 -6.44 -2.36
CA TYR A 51 -16.32 -6.29 -1.20
C TYR A 51 -16.82 -4.87 -0.97
N THR A 52 -16.53 -3.93 -1.86
CA THR A 52 -17.09 -2.58 -1.81
C THR A 52 -17.79 -2.24 -3.13
N SER A 53 -18.30 -1.01 -3.25
CA SER A 53 -18.84 -0.49 -4.51
C SER A 53 -18.11 0.79 -4.93
N ASP A 54 -16.93 1.00 -4.35
CA ASP A 54 -16.08 2.14 -4.63
C ASP A 54 -15.47 1.99 -6.03
N GLU A 55 -15.48 3.08 -6.79
CA GLU A 55 -14.75 3.14 -8.04
C GLU A 55 -13.26 3.23 -7.75
N THR A 56 -12.46 2.46 -8.48
CA THR A 56 -11.01 2.37 -8.28
C THR A 56 -10.25 2.62 -9.58
N SER A 57 -9.12 3.28 -9.48
CA SER A 57 -8.09 3.34 -10.52
C SER A 57 -6.90 2.50 -10.06
N LEU A 58 -6.42 1.59 -10.92
CA LEU A 58 -5.25 0.75 -10.65
C LEU A 58 -4.31 0.80 -11.86
N VAL A 59 -3.07 1.19 -11.62
CA VAL A 59 -1.96 1.10 -12.57
C VAL A 59 -0.88 0.25 -11.92
N SER A 60 -0.39 -0.78 -12.61
CA SER A 60 0.69 -1.61 -12.11
C SER A 60 1.73 -1.89 -13.19
N ASP A 61 2.98 -2.00 -12.76
CA ASP A 61 4.12 -2.45 -13.57
C ASP A 61 4.90 -3.49 -12.75
N ASP A 62 4.77 -4.76 -13.14
CA ASP A 62 5.38 -5.89 -12.43
C ASP A 62 6.90 -5.94 -12.62
N GLU A 63 7.44 -5.37 -13.71
CA GLU A 63 8.90 -5.36 -13.95
C GLU A 63 9.58 -4.34 -13.03
N GLU A 64 8.97 -3.18 -12.85
CA GLU A 64 9.48 -2.10 -11.99
C GLU A 64 8.98 -2.21 -10.53
N GLY A 65 8.06 -3.14 -10.26
CA GLY A 65 7.45 -3.31 -8.95
C GLY A 65 6.72 -2.05 -8.52
N VAL A 66 5.87 -1.54 -9.40
CA VAL A 66 5.06 -0.34 -9.20
C VAL A 66 3.59 -0.71 -9.09
N ILE A 67 2.91 -0.19 -8.07
CA ILE A 67 1.44 -0.21 -7.98
C ILE A 67 1.00 1.19 -7.58
N GLU A 68 0.12 1.79 -8.38
CA GLU A 68 -0.58 3.02 -8.06
C GLU A 68 -2.08 2.71 -8.00
N PHE A 69 -2.65 2.89 -6.82
CA PHE A 69 -4.06 2.64 -6.55
C PHE A 69 -4.70 3.91 -6.02
N GLU A 70 -5.79 4.35 -6.63
CA GLU A 70 -6.49 5.56 -6.22
C GLU A 70 -8.01 5.35 -6.25
N LEU A 71 -8.70 6.01 -5.33
CA LEU A 71 -10.14 6.15 -5.28
C LEU A 71 -10.49 7.54 -5.82
N PRO A 72 -11.08 7.65 -7.03
CA PRO A 72 -11.41 8.95 -7.64
C PRO A 72 -12.41 9.76 -6.81
N ASN A 73 -13.20 9.08 -5.98
CA ASN A 73 -14.19 9.66 -5.08
C ASN A 73 -13.77 9.42 -3.62
N SER A 74 -14.42 10.10 -2.67
CA SER A 74 -14.19 9.81 -1.25
C SER A 74 -14.50 8.34 -0.94
N PRO A 75 -13.62 7.63 -0.20
CA PRO A 75 -13.83 6.22 0.14
C PRO A 75 -15.12 6.04 0.93
N SER A 76 -15.84 4.95 0.66
CA SER A 76 -16.84 4.42 1.57
C SER A 76 -16.20 4.01 2.91
N GLU A 77 -16.99 3.91 3.97
CA GLU A 77 -16.51 3.44 5.29
C GLU A 77 -15.82 2.07 5.20
N ARG A 78 -16.29 1.20 4.29
CA ARG A 78 -15.70 -0.14 4.09
C ARG A 78 -14.34 -0.06 3.40
N ALA A 79 -14.22 0.77 2.34
CA ALA A 79 -12.95 0.97 1.66
C ALA A 79 -11.93 1.67 2.57
N ALA A 80 -12.36 2.69 3.32
CA ALA A 80 -11.54 3.39 4.30
C ALA A 80 -10.99 2.43 5.35
N LEU A 81 -11.83 1.58 5.94
CA LEU A 81 -11.39 0.59 6.93
C LEU A 81 -10.35 -0.40 6.36
N LEU A 82 -10.52 -0.83 5.10
CA LEU A 82 -9.56 -1.72 4.45
C LEU A 82 -8.22 -1.03 4.19
N LEU A 83 -8.23 0.24 3.77
CA LEU A 83 -7.04 1.05 3.60
C LEU A 83 -6.33 1.33 4.94
N ASP A 84 -7.08 1.66 5.98
CA ASP A 84 -6.53 1.89 7.32
C ASP A 84 -5.92 0.61 7.90
N ALA A 85 -6.55 -0.55 7.67
CA ALA A 85 -6.00 -1.84 8.07
C ALA A 85 -4.71 -2.20 7.32
N MET A 86 -4.63 -1.86 6.03
CA MET A 86 -3.41 -2.01 5.23
C MET A 86 -2.29 -1.13 5.79
N ILE A 87 -2.57 0.15 6.05
CA ILE A 87 -1.61 1.11 6.58
C ILE A 87 -1.08 0.64 7.93
N LEU A 88 -1.97 0.21 8.85
CA LEU A 88 -1.59 -0.37 10.14
C LEU A 88 -0.61 -1.53 9.98
N GLY A 89 -0.88 -2.44 9.03
CA GLY A 89 -0.01 -3.58 8.75
C GLY A 89 1.36 -3.16 8.21
N LEU A 90 1.41 -2.17 7.32
CA LEU A 90 2.66 -1.65 6.77
C LEU A 90 3.47 -0.88 7.82
N GLU A 91 2.83 -0.02 8.61
CA GLU A 91 3.45 0.69 9.73
C GLU A 91 4.03 -0.30 10.74
N SER A 92 3.31 -1.39 11.04
CA SER A 92 3.81 -2.44 11.94
C SER A 92 5.08 -3.11 11.43
N ILE A 93 5.28 -3.19 10.11
CA ILE A 93 6.52 -3.71 9.50
C ILE A 93 7.61 -2.63 9.58
N ALA A 94 7.27 -1.37 9.29
CA ALA A 94 8.22 -0.26 9.32
C ALA A 94 8.74 0.06 10.74
N ASP A 95 7.92 -0.17 11.77
CA ASP A 95 8.27 0.07 13.18
C ASP A 95 9.09 -1.07 13.81
N ASP A 96 9.25 -2.21 13.13
CA ASP A 96 10.09 -3.31 13.62
C ASP A 96 11.57 -3.03 13.30
N GLU A 97 12.41 -2.96 14.34
CA GLU A 97 13.85 -2.68 14.23
C GLU A 97 14.59 -3.65 13.28
N ASN A 98 14.07 -4.85 13.03
CA ASN A 98 14.67 -5.80 12.10
C ASN A 98 14.31 -5.49 10.64
N TYR A 99 13.21 -4.77 10.40
CA TYR A 99 12.60 -4.58 9.09
C TYR A 99 12.53 -3.13 8.61
N GLU A 100 12.72 -2.15 9.49
CA GLU A 100 12.70 -0.71 9.19
C GLU A 100 13.60 -0.32 8.01
N GLN A 101 14.74 -1.01 7.84
CA GLN A 101 15.69 -0.74 6.75
C GLN A 101 15.18 -1.18 5.35
N TYR A 102 14.12 -1.98 5.30
CA TYR A 102 13.60 -2.58 4.06
C TYR A 102 12.32 -1.92 3.55
N ILE A 103 11.65 -1.10 4.34
CA ILE A 103 10.41 -0.42 3.96
C ILE A 103 10.41 1.03 4.44
N ASP A 104 9.97 1.94 3.57
CA ASP A 104 9.78 3.34 3.90
C ASP A 104 8.35 3.76 3.58
N ILE A 105 7.68 4.43 4.52
CA ILE A 105 6.28 4.86 4.41
C ILE A 105 6.22 6.38 4.54
N THR A 106 5.66 7.01 3.50
CA THR A 106 5.49 8.46 3.42
C THR A 106 4.02 8.82 3.24
N PHE A 107 3.65 10.03 3.65
CA PHE A 107 2.29 10.54 3.52
C PHE A 107 2.29 11.82 2.67
N GLU A 108 1.41 11.88 1.67
CA GLU A 108 1.27 13.01 0.75
C GLU A 108 -0.19 13.51 0.79
N GLU A 109 -0.37 14.82 0.93
CA GLU A 109 -1.70 15.45 0.82
C GLU A 109 -1.99 15.76 -0.66
N VAL A 110 -3.17 15.34 -1.15
CA VAL A 110 -3.62 15.47 -2.55
C VAL A 110 -5.04 16.04 -2.68
#